data_AF-A0A2T4JQ04-F1
#
_entry.id   AF-A0A2T4JQ04-F1
#
_cell.length_a   1.000
_cell.length_b   1.000
_cell.length_c   1.000
_cell.angle_alpha   90.00
_cell.angle_beta   90.00
_cell.angle_gamma   90.00
#
_symmetry.space_group_name_H-M   'P 1'
#
loop_
_entity.id
_entity.type
_entity.pdbx_description
1 polymer ?
#
loop_
_entity_poly.entity_id
_entity_poly.type
_entity_poly.pdbx_seq_one_letter_code
_entity_poly.pdbx_strand_id
1 'polypeptide(L)' 'LFGVKPPSANDLKREAEGEDTGVNRTRRLFYVTCSRAEDSLAIVCYTDDPTALVNSVIGRGWFDMSEVSRLY' A
#
# COMPACT_ATOMS: atom_id res chain seq x y z
N LEU A 1 -0.02 1.18 -4.21
CA LEU A 1 0.71 0.38 -3.20
C LEU A 1 -0.08 -0.88 -2.81
N PHE A 2 -1.23 -0.73 -2.15
CA PHE A 2 -2.05 -1.86 -1.69
C PHE A 2 -3.10 -2.35 -2.71
N GLY A 3 -3.02 -1.95 -3.98
CA GLY A 3 -3.95 -2.42 -5.01
C GLY A 3 -5.42 -2.01 -4.85
N VAL A 4 -5.74 -1.09 -3.94
CA VAL A 4 -7.12 -0.62 -3.69
C VAL A 4 -7.62 0.28 -4.82
N LYS A 5 -6.73 1.12 -5.36
CA LYS A 5 -7.03 2.03 -6.46
C LYS A 5 -6.10 1.72 -7.64
N PRO A 6 -6.62 1.57 -8.87
CA PRO A 6 -5.79 1.40 -10.04
C PRO A 6 -4.99 2.69 -10.33
N PRO A 7 -3.87 2.58 -11.06
CA PRO A 7 -3.12 3.75 -11.54
C PRO A 7 -4.03 4.67 -12.36
N SER A 8 -3.86 5.98 -12.21
CA SER A 8 -4.55 6.93 -13.07
C SER A 8 -3.95 6.94 -14.48
N ALA A 9 -4.67 7.50 -15.47
CA ALA A 9 -4.14 7.66 -16.82
C ALA A 9 -2.82 8.46 -16.84
N ASN A 10 -2.68 9.46 -15.96
CA ASN A 10 -1.44 10.22 -15.81
C ASN A 10 -0.31 9.36 -15.23
N ASP A 11 -0.59 8.50 -14.25
CA ASP A 11 0.44 7.60 -13.69
C ASP A 11 0.95 6.63 -14.76
N LEU A 12 0.06 6.06 -15.57
CA LEU A 12 0.43 5.16 -16.67
C LEU A 12 1.27 5.86 -17.73
N LYS A 13 0.90 7.10 -18.10
CA LYS A 13 1.68 7.90 -19.05
C LYS A 13 3.09 8.18 -18.53
N ARG A 14 3.21 8.62 -17.28
CA ARG A 14 4.50 8.90 -16.65
C ARG A 14 5.37 7.65 -16.55
N GLU A 15 4.78 6.52 -16.20
CA GLU A 15 5.48 5.23 -16.17
C GLU A 15 5.99 4.83 -17.56
N ALA A 16 5.20 5.01 -18.61
CA ALA A 16 5.61 4.76 -19.99
C ALA A 16 6.74 5.69 -20.47
N GLU A 17 6.78 6.93 -19.96
CA GLU A 17 7.83 7.92 -20.23
C GLU A 17 9.09 7.71 -19.36
N GLY A 18 9.11 6.67 -18.51
CA GLY A 18 10.22 6.38 -17.60
C GLY A 18 10.31 7.33 -16.41
N GLU A 19 9.28 8.14 -16.18
CA GLU A 19 9.20 9.06 -15.06
C GLU A 19 8.76 8.38 -13.76
N ASP A 20 9.18 8.99 -12.65
CA ASP A 20 8.78 8.53 -11.32
C ASP A 20 7.32 8.88 -11.01
N THR A 21 6.53 7.88 -10.59
CA THR A 21 5.10 8.05 -10.24
C THR A 21 4.92 8.28 -8.74
N GLY A 22 3.75 8.81 -8.34
CA GLY A 22 3.42 8.95 -6.92
C GLY A 22 3.47 7.60 -6.19
N VAL A 23 3.00 6.53 -6.85
CA VAL A 23 3.02 5.16 -6.31
C VAL A 23 4.44 4.67 -6.05
N ASN A 24 5.39 4.95 -6.96
CA ASN A 24 6.78 4.55 -6.81
C ASN A 24 7.45 5.24 -5.62
N ARG A 25 7.22 6.55 -5.44
CA ARG A 25 7.71 7.30 -4.27
C ARG A 25 7.16 6.73 -2.97
N THR A 26 5.85 6.50 -2.89
CA THR A 26 5.23 5.93 -1.70
C THR A 26 5.75 4.52 -1.41
N ARG A 27 6.02 3.70 -2.43
CA ARG A 27 6.59 2.36 -2.25
C ARG A 27 8.00 2.40 -1.68
N ARG A 28 8.85 3.33 -2.14
CA ARG A 28 10.21 3.53 -1.60
C ARG A 28 10.16 4.00 -0.15
N LEU A 29 9.31 4.99 0.15
CA LEU A 29 9.13 5.47 1.51
C LEU A 29 8.62 4.36 2.42
N PHE A 30 7.63 3.60 1.98
CA PHE A 30 7.07 2.48 2.72
C PHE A 30 8.13 1.42 3.02
N TYR A 31 8.92 1.00 2.03
CA TYR A 31 10.02 0.06 2.23
C TYR A 31 11.00 0.54 3.30
N VAL A 32 11.44 1.79 3.20
CA VAL A 32 12.40 2.41 4.12
C VAL A 32 11.85 2.54 5.54
N THR A 33 10.58 2.91 5.70
CA THR A 33 9.95 3.05 7.01
C THR A 33 9.72 1.68 7.65
N CYS A 34 9.25 0.70 6.88
CA CYS A 34 9.03 -0.66 7.37
C CYS A 34 10.34 -1.38 7.72
N SER A 35 11.43 -1.16 6.97
CA SER A 35 12.71 -1.82 7.21
C SER A 35 13.47 -1.30 8.43
N ARG A 36 12.97 -0.24 9.08
CA ARG A 36 13.56 0.34 10.29
C ARG A 36 12.86 -0.09 11.57
N ALA A 37 11.74 -0.81 11.47
CA ALA A 37 11.11 -1.39 12.65
C ALA A 37 12.02 -2.50 13.18
N GLU A 38 12.45 -2.38 14.44
CA GLU A 38 13.36 -3.35 15.07
C GLU A 38 12.59 -4.52 15.70
N ASP A 39 11.52 -4.24 16.44
CA ASP A 39 10.74 -5.27 17.15
C ASP A 39 9.36 -5.52 16.53
N SER A 40 8.63 -4.45 16.19
CA SER A 40 7.23 -4.55 15.75
C SER A 40 6.85 -3.39 14.85
N LEU A 41 5.94 -3.65 13.91
CA LEU A 41 5.45 -2.68 12.94
C LEU A 41 3.92 -2.66 12.94
N ALA A 42 3.34 -1.47 13.09
CA ALA A 42 1.92 -1.23 12.86
C ALA A 42 1.76 -0.23 11.72
N ILE A 43 0.79 -0.49 10.83
CA ILE A 43 0.51 0.37 9.67
C ILE A 43 -0.91 0.89 9.79
N VAL A 44 -1.06 2.21 9.74
CA VAL A 44 -2.36 2.88 9.67
C VAL A 44 -2.58 3.36 8.25
N CYS A 45 -3.68 2.90 7.63
CA CYS A 45 -4.02 3.22 6.26
C CYS A 45 -5.39 3.93 6.21
N TYR A 46 -5.44 5.08 5.56
CA TYR A 46 -6.69 5.74 5.17
C TYR A 46 -7.10 5.26 3.78
N THR A 47 -8.35 4.83 3.64
CA THR A 47 -8.88 4.30 2.38
C THR A 47 -10.38 4.53 2.28
N ASP A 48 -10.86 4.88 1.09
CA ASP A 48 -12.29 4.97 0.78
C ASP A 48 -12.94 3.57 0.66
N ASP A 49 -12.13 2.54 0.45
CA ASP A 49 -12.57 1.14 0.40
C ASP A 49 -11.74 0.26 1.37
N PRO A 50 -12.17 0.15 2.65
CA PRO A 50 -11.52 -0.71 3.64
C PRO A 50 -11.61 -2.20 3.26
N THR A 51 -12.66 -2.62 2.57
CA THR A 51 -12.86 -4.04 2.24
C THR A 51 -11.87 -4.49 1.17
N ALA A 52 -11.70 -3.71 0.11
CA ALA A 52 -10.69 -3.98 -0.91
C ALA A 52 -9.26 -3.95 -0.33
N LEU A 53 -8.99 -3.06 0.63
CA LEU A 53 -7.69 -3.02 1.32
C LEU A 53 -7.42 -4.32 2.07
N VAL A 54 -8.38 -4.75 2.92
CA VAL A 54 -8.26 -6.01 3.68
C VAL A 54 -8.05 -7.18 2.72
N ASN A 55 -8.91 -7.33 1.71
CA ASN A 55 -8.80 -8.43 0.75
C ASN A 55 -7.45 -8.45 0.03
N SER A 56 -6.91 -7.28 -0.31
CA SER A 56 -5.61 -7.18 -0.97
C SER A 56 -4.46 -7.59 -0.06
N VAL A 57 -4.44 -7.15 1.20
CA VAL A 57 -3.33 -7.47 2.11
C VAL A 57 -3.36 -8.92 2.60
N ILE A 58 -4.55 -9.47 2.83
CA ILE A 58 -4.73 -10.89 3.16
C ILE A 58 -4.42 -11.77 1.94
N GLY A 59 -4.96 -11.43 0.76
CA GLY A 59 -4.74 -12.19 -0.47
C GLY A 59 -3.28 -12.22 -0.95
N ARG A 60 -2.47 -11.23 -0.53
CA ARG A 60 -1.01 -11.20 -0.76
C ARG A 60 -0.21 -11.92 0.33
N GLY A 61 -0.86 -12.38 1.41
CA GLY A 61 -0.20 -12.96 2.57
C GLY A 61 0.68 -11.98 3.33
N TRP A 62 0.36 -10.68 3.29
CA TRP A 62 1.12 -9.66 4.04
C TRP A 62 0.72 -9.59 5.52
N PHE A 63 -0.52 -9.97 5.81
CA PHE A 63 -1.09 -10.03 7.14
C PHE A 63 -2.06 -11.20 7.21
N ASP A 64 -2.25 -11.75 8.40
CA ASP A 64 -3.37 -12.63 8.71
C ASP A 64 -4.63 -11.84 9.06
N MET A 65 -5.81 -12.46 8.94
CA MET A 65 -7.08 -11.78 9.22
C MET A 65 -7.16 -11.29 10.68
N SER A 66 -6.51 -11.98 11.60
CA SER A 66 -6.40 -11.58 13.02
C SER A 66 -5.50 -10.36 13.25
N GLU A 67 -4.63 -10.03 12.32
CA GLU A 67 -3.68 -8.91 12.44
C GLU A 67 -4.26 -7.59 11.89
N VAL A 68 -5.46 -7.64 11.29
CA VAL A 68 -6.08 -6.47 10.64
C VAL A 68 -7.31 -6.01 11.39
N SER A 69 -7.27 -4.77 11.90
CA SER A 69 -8.39 -4.12 12.59
C SER A 69 -8.92 -2.94 11.78
N ARG A 70 -10.25 -2.85 11.67
CA ARG A 70 -10.93 -1.68 11.06
C ARG A 70 -11.26 -0.70 12.17
N LEU A 71 -10.77 0.53 12.04
CA LEU A 71 -11.12 1.64 12.92
C LEU A 71 -12.28 2.39 12.28
N TYR A 72 -13.43 2.41 12.94
CA TYR A 72 -14.67 3.09 12.53
C TYR A 72 -15.15 4.02 13.64
#